data_AF-A0A7C7HUK5-F1
#
_entry.id   AF-A0A7C7HUK5-F1
#
_cell.length_a   1.000
_cell.length_b   1.000
_cell.length_c   1.000
_cell.angle_alpha   90.00
_cell.angle_beta   90.00
_cell.angle_gamma   90.00
#
_symmetry.space_group_name_H-M   'P 1'
#
loop_
_entity.id
_entity.type
_entity.pdbx_description
1 polymer ?
#
loop_
_entity_poly.entity_id
_entity_poly.type
_entity_poly.pdbx_seq_one_letter_code
_entity_poly.pdbx_strand_id
1 'polypeptide(L)'
;MDENKNNENKIIQSFDPQSNTQQSVEVNQSTNTPLSSPASSSQFNQYQNNKPSKWRYFFVVLGILQALGVAVFFLIMFWAIQQAKVGVSGTEYVGLILFVTLVPAVGVIALINLISLPIYMRKFKPRGKGFLLAVVSLIISVILFMYGAYSVYQLRVAAPRQYEEFSEQLKKDSEQREQEFAVDNANPEITKEEAITLIQSCKLKGFYYTKETEKEHGTSPAISATGIVLTKIDGEPYRISIADSLVDELVPIAREAQKTCGGPQFWHDGRYEQFKDGSWYFKGEVVNSTQSGKTKEEAISFMQDCKADYFVGYTDIGLVKDSNTKSWLEKAEQSSSGIEISEGPTSYVFASTSMTTELQDTARQFRQSCYNTKKLYVTIDDWIETEYPAGQWTRVKQ
;
A
#
# COMPACT_ATOMS: atom_id res chain seq x y z
N MET A 1 -2.43 38.71 -43.28
CA MET A 1 -3.22 37.46 -43.43
C MET A 1 -3.74 36.97 -42.08
N ASP A 2 -4.87 37.47 -41.57
CA ASP A 2 -5.45 38.81 -41.78
C ASP A 2 -6.40 39.19 -40.64
N GLU A 3 -6.74 40.47 -40.63
CA GLU A 3 -7.71 41.11 -39.74
C GLU A 3 -9.09 40.44 -39.77
N ASN A 4 -9.84 40.57 -38.68
CA ASN A 4 -10.92 41.55 -38.76
C ASN A 4 -11.23 42.24 -37.42
N LYS A 5 -11.87 43.41 -37.53
CA LYS A 5 -12.31 44.29 -36.44
C LYS A 5 -13.81 44.57 -36.55
N ASN A 6 -14.31 45.38 -35.62
CA ASN A 6 -15.55 46.15 -35.73
C ASN A 6 -16.85 45.32 -35.58
N ASN A 7 -18.01 45.93 -35.25
CA ASN A 7 -18.32 47.36 -35.26
C ASN A 7 -19.22 47.85 -34.11
N GLU A 8 -19.29 49.17 -33.93
CA GLU A 8 -20.16 49.86 -32.95
C GLU A 8 -21.58 50.13 -33.49
N ASN A 9 -22.56 50.29 -32.59
CA ASN A 9 -23.54 51.40 -32.44
C ASN A 9 -24.69 50.95 -31.49
N LYS A 10 -25.30 51.70 -30.55
CA LYS A 10 -25.46 53.15 -30.21
C LYS A 10 -26.81 53.76 -30.68
N ILE A 11 -27.29 54.78 -29.94
CA ILE A 11 -28.54 55.58 -30.09
C ILE A 11 -29.75 54.86 -29.43
N ILE A 12 -30.30 55.24 -28.27
CA ILE A 12 -30.83 56.52 -27.69
C ILE A 12 -32.31 56.78 -28.06
N GLN A 13 -33.18 56.89 -27.03
CA GLN A 13 -34.30 57.87 -26.83
C GLN A 13 -35.20 57.41 -25.63
N SER A 14 -36.09 58.22 -25.03
CA SER A 14 -35.92 59.49 -24.29
C SER A 14 -37.28 60.06 -23.77
N PHE A 15 -37.23 60.96 -22.77
CA PHE A 15 -38.32 61.83 -22.24
C PHE A 15 -39.48 61.20 -21.41
N ASP A 16 -40.28 61.93 -20.58
CA ASP A 16 -40.02 63.03 -19.60
C ASP A 16 -41.27 63.25 -18.64
N PRO A 17 -41.72 64.43 -18.10
CA PRO A 17 -41.90 64.56 -16.63
C PRO A 17 -43.21 65.24 -16.10
N GLN A 18 -43.21 65.59 -14.79
CA GLN A 18 -44.07 66.59 -14.09
C GLN A 18 -45.58 66.21 -13.90
N SER A 19 -46.42 66.86 -13.06
CA SER A 19 -46.30 68.07 -12.21
C SER A 19 -47.26 68.09 -10.99
N ASN A 20 -46.87 68.79 -9.90
CA ASN A 20 -47.71 69.61 -8.96
C ASN A 20 -48.87 69.01 -8.12
N THR A 21 -49.55 69.72 -7.18
CA THR A 21 -49.23 70.68 -6.06
C THR A 21 -50.58 71.02 -5.35
N GLN A 22 -50.57 71.72 -4.18
CA GLN A 22 -51.71 72.32 -3.42
C GLN A 22 -52.42 71.39 -2.39
N GLN A 23 -52.97 71.87 -1.26
CA GLN A 23 -52.96 73.21 -0.64
C GLN A 23 -53.06 73.19 0.92
N SER A 24 -52.95 74.36 1.53
CA SER A 24 -52.91 74.65 2.99
C SER A 24 -54.22 75.22 3.56
N VAL A 25 -54.48 75.04 4.87
CA VAL A 25 -55.35 75.91 5.68
C VAL A 25 -54.73 76.14 7.07
N GLU A 26 -54.91 77.34 7.62
CA GLU A 26 -54.42 77.82 8.93
C GLU A 26 -55.62 78.34 9.76
N VAL A 27 -55.67 78.07 11.07
CA VAL A 27 -56.57 78.72 12.05
C VAL A 27 -55.81 78.92 13.37
N ASN A 28 -56.14 79.99 14.12
CA ASN A 28 -55.23 80.66 15.06
C ASN A 28 -55.97 81.19 16.33
N GLN A 29 -55.24 81.68 17.35
CA GLN A 29 -55.71 82.38 18.58
C GLN A 29 -56.47 81.51 19.62
N SER A 30 -56.57 81.82 20.94
CA SER A 30 -55.87 82.67 21.95
C SER A 30 -56.48 82.32 23.35
N THR A 31 -56.12 82.79 24.58
CA THR A 31 -55.09 83.65 25.22
C THR A 31 -54.91 83.13 26.68
N ASN A 32 -53.84 83.37 27.47
CA ASN A 32 -53.61 84.57 28.32
C ASN A 32 -52.28 84.44 29.13
N THR A 33 -51.71 85.58 29.54
CA THR A 33 -50.49 85.79 30.37
C THR A 33 -50.84 86.31 31.78
N PRO A 34 -49.91 86.70 32.69
CA PRO A 34 -48.44 86.55 32.76
C PRO A 34 -48.01 85.68 33.99
N LEU A 35 -46.74 85.48 34.42
CA LEU A 35 -45.43 86.16 34.32
C LEU A 35 -44.35 85.01 34.42
N SER A 36 -43.02 85.12 34.54
CA SER A 36 -42.09 86.23 34.84
C SER A 36 -40.68 86.06 34.20
N SER A 37 -39.60 86.09 34.99
CA SER A 37 -38.21 86.45 34.60
C SER A 37 -37.17 85.83 35.56
N PRO A 38 -35.87 85.77 35.21
CA PRO A 38 -35.30 85.42 33.91
C PRO A 38 -34.05 84.47 34.01
N ALA A 39 -33.55 84.06 32.84
CA ALA A 39 -32.15 83.71 32.54
C ALA A 39 -31.40 82.62 33.33
N SER A 40 -31.07 81.52 32.64
CA SER A 40 -29.66 81.13 32.48
C SER A 40 -29.44 80.31 31.20
N SER A 41 -28.67 80.87 30.26
CA SER A 41 -28.28 80.21 29.00
C SER A 41 -27.05 79.30 29.14
N SER A 42 -26.57 79.05 30.35
CA SER A 42 -25.27 78.37 30.58
C SER A 42 -25.26 76.86 30.29
N GLN A 43 -26.41 76.17 30.33
CA GLN A 43 -26.44 74.70 30.23
C GLN A 43 -26.33 74.16 28.79
N PHE A 44 -26.76 74.90 27.77
CA PHE A 44 -26.81 74.37 26.40
C PHE A 44 -25.41 74.25 25.76
N ASN A 45 -24.51 75.18 26.05
CA ASN A 45 -23.13 75.18 25.52
C ASN A 45 -22.25 74.05 26.09
N GLN A 46 -22.62 73.42 27.20
CA GLN A 46 -21.79 72.39 27.84
C GLN A 46 -21.92 71.01 27.16
N TYR A 47 -22.95 70.79 26.33
CA TYR A 47 -23.14 69.53 25.61
C TYR A 47 -22.44 69.47 24.23
N GLN A 48 -22.21 70.60 23.56
CA GLN A 48 -21.70 70.62 22.18
C GLN A 48 -20.17 70.40 22.04
N ASN A 49 -19.37 70.55 23.11
CA ASN A 49 -17.90 70.61 22.98
C ASN A 49 -17.14 69.34 23.43
N ASN A 50 -17.85 68.22 23.68
CA ASN A 50 -17.22 66.93 23.97
C ASN A 50 -16.82 66.17 22.69
N LYS A 51 -15.82 66.68 21.95
CA LYS A 51 -15.12 65.88 20.93
C LYS A 51 -14.56 64.62 21.61
N PRO A 52 -14.95 63.39 21.23
CA PRO A 52 -14.47 62.20 21.91
C PRO A 52 -12.95 62.07 21.74
N SER A 53 -12.24 61.73 22.81
CA SER A 53 -10.78 61.65 22.75
C SER A 53 -10.34 60.63 21.70
N LYS A 54 -9.29 60.93 20.93
CA LYS A 54 -8.75 60.02 19.89
C LYS A 54 -8.46 58.62 20.46
N TRP A 55 -8.05 58.57 21.73
CA TRP A 55 -7.87 57.35 22.52
C TRP A 55 -9.15 56.51 22.68
N ARG A 56 -10.32 57.12 22.92
CA ARG A 56 -11.58 56.38 23.02
C ARG A 56 -11.94 55.69 21.69
N TYR A 57 -11.70 56.35 20.56
CA TYR A 57 -11.85 55.71 19.24
C TYR A 57 -10.82 54.59 19.03
N PHE A 58 -9.55 54.81 19.38
CA PHE A 58 -8.48 53.82 19.28
C PHE A 58 -8.84 52.50 20.01
N PHE A 59 -9.26 52.57 21.28
CA PHE A 59 -9.63 51.36 22.03
C PHE A 59 -10.94 50.71 21.54
N VAL A 60 -11.90 51.48 21.03
CA VAL A 60 -13.11 50.91 20.42
C VAL A 60 -12.77 50.16 19.12
N VAL A 61 -11.95 50.75 18.24
CA VAL A 61 -11.50 50.09 17.00
C VAL A 61 -10.66 48.85 17.30
N LEU A 62 -9.71 48.94 18.23
CA LEU A 62 -8.85 47.82 18.61
C LEU A 62 -9.64 46.69 19.28
N GLY A 63 -10.61 47.01 20.15
CA GLY A 63 -11.54 46.04 20.72
C GLY A 63 -12.45 45.37 19.69
N ILE A 64 -12.92 46.11 18.68
CA ILE A 64 -13.68 45.55 17.54
C ILE A 64 -12.80 44.61 16.71
N LEU A 65 -11.54 44.99 16.42
CA LEU A 65 -10.59 44.14 15.69
C LEU A 65 -10.27 42.85 16.46
N GLN A 66 -10.10 42.94 17.79
CA GLN A 66 -9.89 41.77 18.65
C GLN A 66 -11.12 40.84 18.65
N ALA A 67 -12.34 41.39 18.74
CA ALA A 67 -13.57 40.61 18.67
C ALA A 67 -13.78 39.97 17.30
N LEU A 68 -13.50 40.69 16.20
CA LEU A 68 -13.56 40.16 14.84
C LEU A 68 -12.53 39.04 14.61
N GLY A 69 -11.28 39.21 15.07
CA GLY A 69 -10.25 38.17 14.96
C GLY A 69 -10.63 36.89 15.68
N VAL A 70 -11.21 37.00 16.89
CA VAL A 70 -11.73 35.85 17.65
C VAL A 70 -12.95 35.22 16.97
N ALA A 71 -13.88 36.03 16.42
CA ALA A 71 -15.04 35.52 15.69
C ALA A 71 -14.64 34.77 14.40
N VAL A 72 -13.69 35.31 13.63
CA VAL A 72 -13.13 34.65 12.44
C VAL A 72 -12.42 33.35 12.81
N PHE A 73 -11.65 33.32 13.91
CA PHE A 73 -11.05 32.09 14.40
C PHE A 73 -12.10 31.01 14.69
N PHE A 74 -13.15 31.33 15.44
CA PHE A 74 -14.21 30.37 15.75
C PHE A 74 -14.99 29.91 14.50
N LEU A 75 -15.24 30.80 13.54
CA LEU A 75 -15.91 30.45 12.28
C LEU A 75 -15.08 29.46 11.45
N ILE A 76 -13.76 29.68 11.31
CA ILE A 76 -12.91 28.77 10.53
C ILE A 76 -12.64 27.46 11.29
N MET A 77 -12.48 27.51 12.61
CA MET A 77 -12.41 26.30 13.45
C MET A 77 -13.69 25.45 13.32
N PHE A 78 -14.87 26.08 13.37
CA PHE A 78 -16.15 25.38 13.17
C PHE A 78 -16.24 24.77 11.77
N TRP A 79 -15.86 25.53 10.73
CA TRP A 79 -15.84 25.04 9.35
C TRP A 79 -14.88 23.85 9.18
N ALA A 80 -13.67 23.92 9.71
CA ALA A 80 -12.69 22.83 9.67
C ALA A 80 -13.20 21.57 10.41
N ILE A 81 -13.86 21.73 11.57
CA ILE A 81 -14.49 20.62 12.30
C ILE A 81 -15.62 19.97 11.48
N GLN A 82 -16.39 20.71 10.70
CA GLN A 82 -17.39 20.11 9.80
C GLN A 82 -16.74 19.37 8.63
N GLN A 83 -15.70 19.94 8.00
CA GLN A 83 -15.01 19.27 6.89
C GLN A 83 -14.28 17.99 7.33
N ALA A 84 -13.69 17.97 8.53
CA ALA A 84 -13.07 16.78 9.11
C ALA A 84 -14.08 15.63 9.30
N LYS A 85 -15.32 15.92 9.68
CA LYS A 85 -16.41 14.92 9.76
C LYS A 85 -16.84 14.35 8.41
N VAL A 86 -16.52 15.04 7.31
CA VAL A 86 -16.79 14.60 5.93
C VAL A 86 -15.57 13.87 5.33
N GLY A 87 -14.49 13.70 6.10
CA GLY A 87 -13.29 12.97 5.67
C GLY A 87 -12.39 13.76 4.70
N VAL A 88 -12.57 15.07 4.60
CA VAL A 88 -11.80 15.92 3.67
C VAL A 88 -10.39 16.14 4.22
N SER A 89 -9.42 15.42 3.67
CA SER A 89 -7.99 15.51 4.04
C SER A 89 -7.39 16.88 3.68
N GLY A 90 -6.31 17.25 4.37
CA GLY A 90 -5.62 18.54 4.18
C GLY A 90 -6.26 19.75 4.89
N THR A 91 -7.48 19.59 5.43
CA THR A 91 -8.14 20.59 6.30
C THR A 91 -7.31 20.92 7.56
N GLU A 92 -6.55 19.95 8.04
CA GLU A 92 -5.57 20.07 9.13
C GLU A 92 -4.53 21.18 8.89
N TYR A 93 -4.03 21.34 7.66
CA TYR A 93 -3.07 22.39 7.32
C TYR A 93 -3.68 23.79 7.44
N VAL A 94 -4.98 23.96 7.13
CA VAL A 94 -5.69 25.24 7.30
C VAL A 94 -5.77 25.59 8.78
N GLY A 95 -6.13 24.62 9.63
CA GLY A 95 -6.12 24.78 11.08
C GLY A 95 -4.73 25.13 11.62
N LEU A 96 -3.69 24.43 11.16
CA LEU A 96 -2.30 24.63 11.61
C LEU A 96 -1.75 26.00 11.17
N ILE A 97 -1.97 26.42 9.92
CA ILE A 97 -1.58 27.74 9.43
C ILE A 97 -2.26 28.85 10.25
N LEU A 98 -3.56 28.73 10.53
CA LEU A 98 -4.29 29.71 11.34
C LEU A 98 -3.83 29.71 12.80
N PHE A 99 -3.51 28.55 13.37
CA PHE A 99 -2.96 28.46 14.72
C PHE A 99 -1.58 29.13 14.81
N VAL A 100 -0.70 28.89 13.83
CA VAL A 100 0.66 29.46 13.76
C VAL A 100 0.67 30.97 13.46
N THR A 101 -0.32 31.49 12.73
CA THR A 101 -0.38 32.92 12.34
C THR A 101 -1.27 33.76 13.26
N LEU A 102 -2.49 33.30 13.56
CA LEU A 102 -3.51 34.10 14.24
C LEU A 102 -3.32 34.09 15.77
N VAL A 103 -2.90 32.98 16.39
CA VAL A 103 -2.70 32.92 17.84
C VAL A 103 -1.58 33.87 18.30
N PRO A 104 -0.40 33.95 17.64
CA PRO A 104 0.59 34.97 17.95
C PRO A 104 0.11 36.40 17.68
N ALA A 105 -0.62 36.64 16.59
CA ALA A 105 -1.16 37.97 16.28
C ALA A 105 -2.15 38.45 17.35
N VAL A 106 -3.07 37.58 17.79
CA VAL A 106 -4.01 37.86 18.90
C VAL A 106 -3.25 38.05 20.22
N GLY A 107 -2.19 37.28 20.48
CA GLY A 107 -1.32 37.46 21.64
C GLY A 107 -0.61 38.83 21.67
N VAL A 108 -0.11 39.32 20.53
CA VAL A 108 0.49 40.66 20.40
C VAL A 108 -0.54 41.76 20.61
N ILE A 109 -1.74 41.62 20.03
CA ILE A 109 -2.85 42.58 20.22
C ILE A 109 -3.28 42.62 21.69
N ALA A 110 -3.37 41.46 22.35
CA ALA A 110 -3.66 41.35 23.77
C ALA A 110 -2.59 42.04 24.63
N LEU A 111 -1.30 41.85 24.33
CA LEU A 111 -0.18 42.53 25.02
C LEU A 111 -0.25 44.06 24.86
N ILE A 112 -0.56 44.55 23.66
CA ILE A 112 -0.76 45.99 23.40
C ILE A 112 -1.89 46.55 24.26
N ASN A 113 -3.00 45.82 24.42
CA ASN A 113 -4.11 46.20 25.31
C ASN A 113 -3.71 46.18 26.79
N LEU A 114 -2.98 45.14 27.25
CA LEU A 114 -2.51 45.02 28.63
C LEU A 114 -1.63 46.21 29.06
N ILE A 115 -0.86 46.79 28.14
CA ILE A 115 -0.03 47.98 28.40
C ILE A 115 -0.85 49.28 28.23
N SER A 116 -1.60 49.39 27.12
CA SER A 116 -2.23 50.66 26.72
C SER A 116 -3.48 51.01 27.53
N LEU A 117 -4.27 50.00 27.93
CA LEU A 117 -5.55 50.22 28.60
C LEU A 117 -5.39 50.73 30.06
N PRO A 118 -4.45 50.24 30.89
CA PRO A 118 -4.17 50.83 32.20
C PRO A 118 -3.68 52.28 32.13
N ILE A 119 -2.85 52.62 31.13
CA ILE A 119 -2.38 53.99 30.90
C ILE A 119 -3.57 54.90 30.59
N TYR A 120 -4.50 54.45 29.74
CA TYR A 120 -5.74 55.16 29.45
C TYR A 120 -6.64 55.31 30.69
N MET A 121 -6.86 54.24 31.46
CA MET A 121 -7.66 54.28 32.68
C MET A 121 -7.08 55.26 33.71
N ARG A 122 -5.76 55.27 33.91
CA ARG A 122 -5.06 56.22 34.80
C ARG A 122 -5.18 57.67 34.32
N LYS A 123 -5.08 57.91 33.01
CA LYS A 123 -5.09 59.26 32.42
C LYS A 123 -6.48 59.88 32.29
N PHE A 124 -7.50 59.08 31.94
CA PHE A 124 -8.84 59.58 31.62
C PHE A 124 -9.91 59.21 32.67
N LYS A 125 -9.58 58.39 33.67
CA LYS A 125 -10.45 58.02 34.82
C LYS A 125 -11.91 57.71 34.42
N PRO A 126 -12.14 56.73 33.52
CA PRO A 126 -13.50 56.38 33.07
C PRO A 126 -14.37 55.95 34.27
N ARG A 127 -15.66 56.28 34.21
CA ARG A 127 -16.66 55.98 35.25
C ARG A 127 -17.81 55.13 34.70
N GLY A 128 -18.51 54.42 35.57
CA GLY A 128 -19.68 53.61 35.22
C GLY A 128 -19.38 52.54 34.17
N LYS A 129 -20.28 52.38 33.18
CA LYS A 129 -20.20 51.35 32.12
C LYS A 129 -18.85 51.36 31.37
N GLY A 130 -18.23 52.53 31.18
CA GLY A 130 -16.93 52.65 30.52
C GLY A 130 -15.73 52.14 31.34
N PHE A 131 -15.86 52.06 32.66
CA PHE A 131 -14.87 51.40 33.53
C PHE A 131 -15.03 49.87 33.48
N LEU A 132 -16.27 49.39 33.58
CA LEU A 132 -16.60 47.96 33.52
C LEU A 132 -16.08 47.30 32.23
N LEU A 133 -16.35 47.92 31.08
CA LEU A 133 -15.88 47.43 29.77
C LEU A 133 -14.35 47.38 29.67
N ALA A 134 -13.64 48.33 30.30
CA ALA A 134 -12.18 48.33 30.31
C ALA A 134 -11.63 47.18 31.18
N VAL A 135 -12.20 46.94 32.35
CA VAL A 135 -11.81 45.81 33.22
C VAL A 135 -12.06 44.46 32.52
N VAL A 136 -13.21 44.29 31.88
CA VAL A 136 -13.53 43.07 31.10
C VAL A 136 -12.57 42.87 29.92
N SER A 137 -12.27 43.92 29.17
CA SER A 137 -11.29 43.87 28.06
C SER A 137 -9.88 43.50 28.54
N LEU A 138 -9.46 43.99 29.71
CA LEU A 138 -8.19 43.64 30.33
C LEU A 138 -8.14 42.17 30.72
N ILE A 139 -9.17 41.65 31.39
CA ILE A 139 -9.29 40.22 31.77
C ILE A 139 -9.21 39.32 30.53
N ILE A 140 -9.98 39.63 29.48
CA ILE A 140 -9.94 38.88 28.21
C ILE A 140 -8.54 38.91 27.59
N SER A 141 -7.84 40.05 27.69
CA SER A 141 -6.47 40.17 27.17
C SER A 141 -5.44 39.38 27.99
N VAL A 142 -5.61 39.24 29.32
CA VAL A 142 -4.78 38.32 30.14
C VAL A 142 -4.98 36.87 29.68
N ILE A 143 -6.24 36.45 29.53
CA ILE A 143 -6.59 35.06 29.15
C ILE A 143 -6.02 34.73 27.76
N LEU A 144 -6.18 35.61 26.77
CA LEU A 144 -5.67 35.40 25.41
C LEU A 144 -4.13 35.42 25.34
N PHE A 145 -3.47 36.28 26.14
CA PHE A 145 -2.01 36.30 26.23
C PHE A 145 -1.46 35.02 26.86
N MET A 146 -2.04 34.56 27.97
CA MET A 146 -1.68 33.30 28.64
C MET A 146 -1.90 32.09 27.73
N TYR A 147 -3.04 32.04 27.03
CA TYR A 147 -3.34 30.99 26.06
C TYR A 147 -2.32 30.98 24.91
N GLY A 148 -2.03 32.13 24.30
CA GLY A 148 -1.05 32.22 23.21
C GLY A 148 0.37 31.83 23.64
N ALA A 149 0.80 32.23 24.83
CA ALA A 149 2.09 31.82 25.40
C ALA A 149 2.16 30.30 25.63
N TYR A 150 1.08 29.70 26.17
CA TYR A 150 0.96 28.26 26.36
C TYR A 150 0.96 27.48 25.03
N SER A 151 0.23 27.96 24.02
CA SER A 151 0.23 27.38 22.66
C SER A 151 1.62 27.39 22.02
N VAL A 152 2.38 28.49 22.18
CA VAL A 152 3.76 28.58 21.68
C VAL A 152 4.69 27.64 22.44
N TYR A 153 4.58 27.55 23.78
CA TYR A 153 5.34 26.60 24.58
C TYR A 153 5.09 25.14 24.17
N GLN A 154 3.82 24.76 23.99
CA GLN A 154 3.44 23.41 23.57
C GLN A 154 4.06 23.06 22.20
N LEU A 155 3.97 23.95 21.21
CA LEU A 155 4.56 23.73 19.88
C LEU A 155 6.10 23.76 19.84
N ARG A 156 6.74 24.62 20.65
CA ARG A 156 8.20 24.87 20.57
C ARG A 156 9.04 24.04 21.54
N VAL A 157 8.45 23.49 22.60
CA VAL A 157 9.19 22.80 23.67
C VAL A 157 8.60 21.41 23.97
N ALA A 158 7.30 21.30 24.18
CA ALA A 158 6.70 20.03 24.59
C ALA A 158 6.60 19.01 23.44
N ALA A 159 6.01 19.39 22.30
CA ALA A 159 5.83 18.49 21.16
C ALA A 159 7.16 17.97 20.55
N PRO A 160 8.21 18.81 20.36
CA PRO A 160 9.51 18.31 19.90
C PRO A 160 10.13 17.30 20.87
N ARG A 161 10.05 17.57 22.18
CA ARG A 161 10.59 16.68 23.21
C ARG A 161 9.85 15.35 23.29
N GLN A 162 8.51 15.35 23.20
CA GLN A 162 7.73 14.12 23.14
C GLN A 162 8.04 13.29 21.89
N TYR A 163 8.31 13.95 20.76
CA TYR A 163 8.75 13.27 19.53
C TYR A 163 10.15 12.69 19.68
N GLU A 164 11.08 13.43 20.30
CA GLU A 164 12.45 12.98 20.60
C GLU A 164 12.44 11.76 21.53
N GLU A 165 11.75 11.84 22.67
CA GLU A 165 11.57 10.74 23.64
C GLU A 165 10.91 9.50 22.99
N PHE A 166 9.91 9.67 22.12
CA PHE A 166 9.29 8.59 21.36
C PHE A 166 10.22 7.99 20.30
N SER A 167 11.02 8.82 19.61
CA SER A 167 12.00 8.36 18.61
C SER A 167 13.16 7.58 19.22
N GLU A 168 13.62 7.98 20.42
CA GLU A 168 14.58 7.20 21.20
C GLU A 168 14.01 5.84 21.62
N GLN A 169 12.74 5.80 22.04
CA GLN A 169 12.11 4.54 22.43
C GLN A 169 11.99 3.60 21.23
N LEU A 170 11.48 4.07 20.08
CA LEU A 170 11.41 3.28 18.85
C LEU A 170 12.79 2.75 18.42
N LYS A 171 13.86 3.54 18.61
CA LYS A 171 15.23 3.12 18.30
C LYS A 171 15.72 2.01 19.24
N LYS A 172 15.47 2.13 20.55
CA LYS A 172 15.78 1.08 21.54
C LYS A 172 14.99 -0.19 21.26
N ASP A 173 13.70 -0.05 20.94
CA ASP A 173 12.80 -1.16 20.59
C ASP A 173 13.20 -1.84 19.27
N SER A 174 13.87 -1.14 18.33
CA SER A 174 14.47 -1.79 17.15
C SER A 174 15.81 -2.46 17.46
N GLU A 175 16.70 -1.80 18.21
CA GLU A 175 18.01 -2.35 18.59
C GLU A 175 17.89 -3.61 19.47
N GLN A 176 16.88 -3.67 20.34
CA GLN A 176 16.56 -4.85 21.13
C GLN A 176 16.06 -6.00 20.25
N ARG A 177 15.11 -5.75 19.33
CA ARG A 177 14.61 -6.80 18.42
C ARG A 177 15.68 -7.31 17.46
N GLU A 178 16.59 -6.47 16.98
CA GLU A 178 17.75 -6.91 16.20
C GLU A 178 18.68 -7.82 17.02
N GLN A 179 18.87 -7.55 18.32
CA GLN A 179 19.64 -8.41 19.23
C GLN A 179 18.94 -9.74 19.54
N GLU A 180 17.64 -9.72 19.86
CA GLU A 180 16.83 -10.92 20.12
C GLU A 180 16.81 -11.82 18.88
N PHE A 181 16.53 -11.25 17.70
CA PHE A 181 16.58 -11.95 16.42
C PHE A 181 17.98 -12.50 16.09
N ALA A 182 19.06 -11.79 16.41
CA ALA A 182 20.43 -12.30 16.24
C ALA A 182 20.75 -13.46 17.20
N VAL A 183 20.20 -13.48 18.41
CA VAL A 183 20.35 -14.58 19.38
C VAL A 183 19.56 -15.81 18.94
N ASP A 184 18.30 -15.64 18.55
CA ASP A 184 17.42 -16.73 18.09
C ASP A 184 17.99 -17.50 16.89
N ASN A 185 18.71 -16.78 16.02
CA ASN A 185 19.27 -17.27 14.77
C ASN A 185 20.80 -17.50 14.82
N ALA A 186 21.43 -17.44 16.00
CA ALA A 186 22.87 -17.61 16.16
C ALA A 186 23.36 -19.03 15.80
N ASN A 187 22.49 -20.04 15.93
CA ASN A 187 22.68 -21.39 15.41
C ASN A 187 21.42 -21.75 14.61
N PRO A 188 21.38 -21.45 13.30
CA PRO A 188 20.17 -21.62 12.50
C PRO A 188 20.08 -23.02 11.87
N GLU A 189 21.14 -23.84 11.92
CA GLU A 189 21.14 -25.18 11.32
C GLU A 189 20.28 -26.16 12.12
N ILE A 190 19.47 -26.96 11.41
CA ILE A 190 18.55 -27.97 12.00
C ILE A 190 18.69 -29.31 11.28
N THR A 191 18.23 -30.40 11.88
CA THR A 191 18.24 -31.72 11.22
C THR A 191 17.11 -31.87 10.19
N LYS A 192 17.21 -32.91 9.36
CA LYS A 192 16.18 -33.25 8.37
C LYS A 192 14.86 -33.65 9.02
N GLU A 193 14.93 -34.38 10.14
CA GLU A 193 13.78 -34.86 10.90
C GLU A 193 13.05 -33.68 11.57
N GLU A 194 13.81 -32.71 12.11
CA GLU A 194 13.27 -31.45 12.62
C GLU A 194 12.61 -30.63 11.50
N ALA A 195 13.26 -30.55 10.32
CA ALA A 195 12.72 -29.85 9.17
C ALA A 195 11.39 -30.46 8.67
N ILE A 196 11.32 -31.78 8.51
CA ILE A 196 10.10 -32.52 8.14
C ILE A 196 8.99 -32.26 9.18
N THR A 197 9.32 -32.28 10.47
CA THR A 197 8.38 -32.00 11.56
C THR A 197 7.84 -30.56 11.47
N LEU A 198 8.71 -29.58 11.22
CA LEU A 198 8.33 -28.17 11.09
C LEU A 198 7.48 -27.91 9.83
N ILE A 199 7.84 -28.52 8.70
CA ILE A 199 7.06 -28.50 7.46
C ILE A 199 5.63 -29.01 7.70
N GLN A 200 5.50 -30.18 8.33
CA GLN A 200 4.20 -30.81 8.61
C GLN A 200 3.39 -30.08 9.71
N SER A 201 4.04 -29.25 10.55
CA SER A 201 3.38 -28.51 11.63
C SER A 201 2.54 -27.30 11.18
N CYS A 202 2.62 -26.91 9.90
CA CYS A 202 2.02 -25.68 9.35
C CYS A 202 2.44 -24.35 10.01
N LYS A 203 3.38 -24.34 10.97
CA LYS A 203 3.85 -23.14 11.66
C LYS A 203 4.59 -22.16 10.74
N LEU A 204 5.37 -22.69 9.80
CA LEU A 204 6.25 -21.91 8.91
C LEU A 204 5.45 -20.91 8.06
N LYS A 205 6.04 -19.74 7.83
CA LYS A 205 5.61 -18.75 6.84
C LYS A 205 6.33 -18.90 5.50
N GLY A 206 7.41 -19.69 5.46
CA GLY A 206 8.27 -19.83 4.30
C GLY A 206 9.03 -21.16 4.25
N PHE A 207 9.18 -21.71 3.05
CA PHE A 207 10.11 -22.79 2.72
C PHE A 207 10.79 -22.45 1.39
N TYR A 208 12.12 -22.37 1.40
CA TYR A 208 12.95 -21.80 0.34
C TYR A 208 13.94 -22.86 -0.17
N TYR A 209 13.99 -23.09 -1.49
CA TYR A 209 14.76 -24.21 -2.06
C TYR A 209 15.52 -23.87 -3.36
N THR A 210 15.78 -22.57 -3.59
CA THR A 210 16.49 -22.03 -4.78
C THR A 210 17.37 -20.83 -4.45
N LYS A 211 17.70 -20.66 -3.16
CA LYS A 211 18.49 -19.55 -2.61
C LYS A 211 19.66 -20.09 -1.76
N GLU A 212 20.19 -21.24 -2.15
CA GLU A 212 21.23 -22.00 -1.43
C GLU A 212 22.49 -21.15 -1.11
N THR A 213 22.80 -20.15 -1.94
CA THR A 213 23.94 -19.23 -1.79
C THR A 213 23.63 -17.96 -0.98
N GLU A 214 22.37 -17.68 -0.66
CA GLU A 214 22.00 -16.54 0.19
C GLU A 214 22.24 -16.90 1.66
N LYS A 215 22.95 -16.03 2.39
CA LYS A 215 23.26 -16.25 3.80
C LYS A 215 22.11 -15.80 4.69
N GLU A 216 21.58 -16.73 5.48
CA GLU A 216 20.70 -16.44 6.61
C GLU A 216 21.56 -16.41 7.88
N HIS A 217 21.71 -15.22 8.46
CA HIS A 217 22.34 -15.00 9.78
C HIS A 217 23.80 -15.48 9.92
N GLY A 218 24.46 -15.80 8.80
CA GLY A 218 25.87 -16.18 8.70
C GLY A 218 26.10 -17.42 7.83
N THR A 219 25.15 -18.36 7.90
CA THR A 219 25.15 -19.64 7.18
C THR A 219 24.26 -19.53 5.94
N SER A 220 24.68 -20.07 4.79
CA SER A 220 23.78 -20.36 3.68
C SER A 220 23.57 -21.87 3.58
N PRO A 221 22.45 -22.36 3.01
CA PRO A 221 22.23 -23.80 2.90
C PRO A 221 23.38 -24.58 2.22
N ALA A 222 24.08 -23.97 1.24
CA ALA A 222 25.27 -24.56 0.58
C ALA A 222 26.42 -24.92 1.53
N ILE A 223 26.52 -24.24 2.67
CA ILE A 223 27.65 -24.34 3.62
C ILE A 223 27.22 -24.85 5.00
N SER A 224 25.93 -25.14 5.19
CA SER A 224 25.43 -25.83 6.36
C SER A 224 25.88 -27.30 6.37
N ALA A 225 26.21 -27.83 7.55
CA ALA A 225 26.55 -29.23 7.74
C ALA A 225 25.35 -30.18 7.52
N THR A 226 24.11 -29.69 7.67
CA THR A 226 22.88 -30.45 7.39
C THR A 226 22.26 -30.13 6.04
N GLY A 227 22.69 -29.04 5.39
CA GLY A 227 22.05 -28.49 4.20
C GLY A 227 20.72 -27.78 4.50
N ILE A 228 20.39 -27.51 5.77
CA ILE A 228 19.09 -26.96 6.18
C ILE A 228 19.28 -25.85 7.22
N VAL A 229 18.69 -24.70 6.92
CA VAL A 229 18.79 -23.47 7.73
C VAL A 229 17.39 -23.02 8.12
N LEU A 230 17.14 -22.84 9.42
CA LEU A 230 15.91 -22.34 10.02
C LEU A 230 16.10 -20.88 10.47
N THR A 231 15.31 -19.99 9.88
CA THR A 231 15.12 -18.63 10.41
C THR A 231 13.95 -18.62 11.40
N LYS A 232 14.13 -18.01 12.57
CA LYS A 232 13.12 -17.76 13.61
C LYS A 232 12.83 -16.26 13.72
N ILE A 233 11.63 -15.91 14.17
CA ILE A 233 11.25 -14.54 14.55
C ILE A 233 10.49 -14.64 15.88
N ASP A 234 10.84 -13.77 16.83
CA ASP A 234 10.27 -13.74 18.19
C ASP A 234 10.31 -15.14 18.88
N GLY A 235 11.43 -15.85 18.74
CA GLY A 235 11.65 -17.23 19.21
C GLY A 235 10.99 -18.35 18.38
N GLU A 236 9.95 -18.06 17.58
CA GLU A 236 9.16 -19.07 16.87
C GLU A 236 9.71 -19.40 15.46
N PRO A 237 9.56 -20.65 14.98
CA PRO A 237 9.97 -21.06 13.63
C PRO A 237 9.27 -20.27 12.52
N TYR A 238 10.02 -19.48 11.74
CA TYR A 238 9.47 -18.58 10.73
C TYR A 238 9.63 -19.09 9.29
N ARG A 239 10.84 -19.48 8.87
CA ARG A 239 11.06 -20.10 7.54
C ARG A 239 12.21 -21.09 7.54
N ILE A 240 12.16 -22.08 6.66
CA ILE A 240 13.28 -22.98 6.37
C ILE A 240 13.84 -22.67 4.99
N SER A 241 15.16 -22.77 4.84
CA SER A 241 15.90 -22.70 3.60
C SER A 241 16.75 -23.96 3.43
N ILE A 242 16.68 -24.63 2.28
CA ILE A 242 17.38 -25.88 2.01
C ILE A 242 18.43 -25.75 0.90
N ALA A 243 19.38 -26.68 0.92
CA ALA A 243 20.35 -26.91 -0.13
C ALA A 243 19.69 -27.57 -1.35
N ASP A 244 20.25 -27.32 -2.54
CA ASP A 244 19.79 -27.89 -3.81
C ASP A 244 19.85 -29.42 -3.78
N SER A 245 20.83 -29.98 -3.04
CA SER A 245 20.99 -31.42 -2.79
C SER A 245 19.86 -32.08 -1.99
N LEU A 246 18.94 -31.31 -1.41
CA LEU A 246 17.79 -31.80 -0.64
C LEU A 246 16.43 -31.52 -1.34
N VAL A 247 16.44 -30.90 -2.53
CA VAL A 247 15.24 -30.52 -3.28
C VAL A 247 14.35 -31.73 -3.56
N ASP A 248 14.89 -32.78 -4.16
CA ASP A 248 14.15 -33.98 -4.58
C ASP A 248 13.50 -34.74 -3.41
N GLU A 249 13.99 -34.55 -2.19
CA GLU A 249 13.53 -35.25 -0.99
C GLU A 249 12.56 -34.41 -0.14
N LEU A 250 12.89 -33.14 0.09
CA LEU A 250 12.10 -32.26 0.97
C LEU A 250 10.99 -31.50 0.24
N VAL A 251 11.16 -31.13 -1.04
CA VAL A 251 10.12 -30.40 -1.80
C VAL A 251 8.84 -31.22 -1.97
N PRO A 252 8.86 -32.55 -2.23
CA PRO A 252 7.64 -33.36 -2.22
C PRO A 252 6.91 -33.38 -0.87
N ILE A 253 7.65 -33.50 0.24
CA ILE A 253 7.07 -33.51 1.60
C ILE A 253 6.44 -32.14 1.93
N ALA A 254 7.15 -31.06 1.58
CA ALA A 254 6.66 -29.68 1.63
C ALA A 254 5.35 -29.50 0.85
N ARG A 255 5.29 -30.03 -0.37
CA ARG A 255 4.11 -29.94 -1.23
C ARG A 255 2.91 -30.70 -0.63
N GLU A 256 3.10 -31.92 -0.15
CA GLU A 256 2.01 -32.65 0.53
C GLU A 256 1.51 -31.94 1.79
N ALA A 257 2.41 -31.32 2.58
CA ALA A 257 2.02 -30.52 3.73
C ALA A 257 1.20 -29.27 3.36
N GLN A 258 1.48 -28.59 2.24
CA GLN A 258 0.70 -27.39 1.86
C GLN A 258 -0.79 -27.70 1.69
N LYS A 259 -1.13 -28.90 1.17
CA LYS A 259 -2.51 -29.32 0.91
C LYS A 259 -3.38 -29.29 2.17
N THR A 260 -2.79 -29.45 3.35
CA THR A 260 -3.48 -29.33 4.65
C THR A 260 -3.25 -27.97 5.31
N CYS A 261 -2.08 -27.35 5.13
CA CYS A 261 -1.74 -26.06 5.76
C CYS A 261 -2.46 -24.84 5.17
N GLY A 262 -3.06 -24.95 3.98
CA GLY A 262 -4.07 -24.00 3.48
C GLY A 262 -3.60 -22.58 3.12
N GLY A 263 -2.29 -22.35 2.99
CA GLY A 263 -1.72 -21.04 2.64
C GLY A 263 -0.46 -21.13 1.76
N PRO A 264 -0.08 -20.05 1.04
CA PRO A 264 1.11 -20.01 0.19
C PRO A 264 2.39 -19.88 1.05
N GLN A 265 3.07 -21.00 1.32
CA GLN A 265 4.28 -21.05 2.16
C GLN A 265 5.57 -21.31 1.37
N PHE A 266 5.51 -21.64 0.07
CA PHE A 266 6.66 -22.18 -0.66
C PHE A 266 7.25 -21.15 -1.64
N TRP A 267 8.57 -20.93 -1.58
CA TRP A 267 9.30 -19.88 -2.29
C TRP A 267 10.34 -20.46 -3.25
N HIS A 268 10.15 -20.15 -4.53
CA HIS A 268 11.04 -20.52 -5.65
C HIS A 268 11.40 -19.24 -6.42
N ASP A 269 12.68 -18.97 -6.67
CA ASP A 269 13.20 -17.77 -7.38
C ASP A 269 12.63 -16.41 -6.89
N GLY A 270 12.27 -16.29 -5.60
CA GLY A 270 11.64 -15.07 -5.10
C GLY A 270 10.15 -14.90 -5.43
N ARG A 271 9.45 -15.98 -5.81
CA ARG A 271 7.99 -16.03 -6.02
C ARG A 271 7.38 -17.26 -5.35
N TYR A 272 6.06 -17.21 -5.13
CA TYR A 272 5.33 -18.32 -4.53
C TYR A 272 5.10 -19.47 -5.51
N GLU A 273 5.33 -20.70 -5.04
CA GLU A 273 4.64 -21.89 -5.54
C GLU A 273 3.27 -21.99 -4.85
N GLN A 274 2.22 -22.36 -5.59
CA GLN A 274 0.85 -22.42 -5.06
C GLN A 274 0.08 -23.63 -5.59
N PHE A 275 -0.43 -24.47 -4.69
CA PHE A 275 -1.44 -25.46 -5.04
C PHE A 275 -2.81 -24.80 -5.24
N LYS A 276 -3.41 -24.98 -6.43
CA LYS A 276 -4.72 -24.42 -6.82
C LYS A 276 -5.38 -25.35 -7.83
N ASP A 277 -6.70 -25.50 -7.78
CA ASP A 277 -7.50 -26.26 -8.76
C ASP A 277 -6.98 -27.70 -9.04
N GLY A 278 -6.36 -28.34 -8.04
CA GLY A 278 -5.75 -29.67 -8.16
C GLY A 278 -4.34 -29.72 -8.74
N SER A 279 -3.78 -28.57 -9.17
CA SER A 279 -2.46 -28.44 -9.78
C SER A 279 -1.52 -27.52 -9.00
N TRP A 280 -0.22 -27.64 -9.24
CA TRP A 280 0.80 -26.79 -8.65
C TRP A 280 1.24 -25.71 -9.62
N TYR A 281 1.17 -24.44 -9.23
CA TYR A 281 1.48 -23.30 -10.08
C TYR A 281 2.71 -22.52 -9.60
N PHE A 282 3.55 -22.12 -10.55
CA PHE A 282 4.68 -21.23 -10.36
C PHE A 282 4.77 -20.25 -11.54
N LYS A 283 4.93 -18.95 -11.25
CA LYS A 283 4.91 -17.85 -12.26
C LYS A 283 3.63 -17.77 -13.15
N GLY A 284 2.66 -18.68 -12.98
CA GLY A 284 1.45 -18.83 -13.80
C GLY A 284 1.39 -20.17 -14.57
N GLU A 285 2.50 -20.91 -14.61
CA GLU A 285 2.69 -22.19 -15.29
C GLU A 285 2.54 -23.35 -14.29
N VAL A 286 2.22 -24.56 -14.77
CA VAL A 286 2.05 -25.74 -13.90
C VAL A 286 3.39 -26.44 -13.68
N VAL A 287 3.86 -26.54 -12.43
CA VAL A 287 5.18 -27.09 -12.04
C VAL A 287 5.14 -28.52 -11.53
N ASN A 288 4.00 -29.01 -11.06
CA ASN A 288 3.74 -30.46 -10.94
C ASN A 288 2.64 -30.84 -11.92
N SER A 289 2.97 -30.78 -13.20
CA SER A 289 2.29 -31.61 -14.16
C SER A 289 2.77 -33.05 -13.94
N THR A 290 1.96 -33.87 -13.25
CA THR A 290 1.97 -35.33 -13.51
C THR A 290 1.61 -35.61 -14.98
N GLN A 291 1.03 -34.62 -15.66
CA GLN A 291 1.11 -34.44 -17.11
C GLN A 291 2.54 -34.10 -17.61
N SER A 292 3.60 -34.75 -17.08
CA SER A 292 4.87 -34.85 -17.80
C SER A 292 4.62 -35.86 -18.91
N GLY A 293 4.22 -35.34 -20.06
CA GLY A 293 3.73 -36.16 -21.16
C GLY A 293 3.74 -35.39 -22.45
N LYS A 294 4.45 -35.92 -23.43
CA LYS A 294 4.44 -35.38 -24.79
C LYS A 294 3.14 -35.77 -25.48
N THR A 295 2.51 -34.86 -26.22
CA THR A 295 1.30 -35.25 -26.97
C THR A 295 1.67 -36.30 -28.02
N LYS A 296 0.65 -37.03 -28.51
CA LYS A 296 0.83 -37.99 -29.60
C LYS A 296 1.49 -37.30 -30.81
N GLU A 297 1.09 -36.07 -31.11
CA GLU A 297 1.59 -35.23 -32.20
C GLU A 297 3.04 -34.78 -31.95
N GLU A 298 3.41 -34.45 -30.71
CA GLU A 298 4.80 -34.14 -30.37
C GLU A 298 5.72 -35.36 -30.51
N ALA A 299 5.29 -36.54 -30.04
CA ALA A 299 6.06 -37.78 -30.18
C ALA A 299 6.17 -38.24 -31.65
N ILE A 300 5.09 -38.08 -32.41
CA ILE A 300 5.08 -38.24 -33.87
C ILE A 300 6.10 -37.30 -34.53
N SER A 301 6.06 -36.01 -34.18
CA SER A 301 6.98 -34.98 -34.70
C SER A 301 8.44 -35.31 -34.35
N PHE A 302 8.71 -35.74 -33.12
CA PHE A 302 10.05 -36.13 -32.66
C PHE A 302 10.62 -37.36 -33.41
N MET A 303 9.77 -38.32 -33.77
CA MET A 303 10.15 -39.44 -34.64
C MET A 303 10.30 -39.03 -36.11
N GLN A 304 9.47 -38.11 -36.62
CA GLN A 304 9.57 -37.56 -37.98
C GLN A 304 10.81 -36.68 -38.19
N ASP A 305 11.20 -35.91 -37.17
CA ASP A 305 12.44 -35.11 -37.08
C ASP A 305 13.70 -35.99 -36.91
N CYS A 306 13.56 -37.31 -36.91
CA CYS A 306 14.67 -38.27 -36.85
C CYS A 306 15.48 -38.20 -35.54
N LYS A 307 14.89 -37.62 -34.47
CA LYS A 307 15.54 -37.37 -33.18
C LYS A 307 15.58 -38.62 -32.31
N ALA A 308 14.53 -39.45 -32.36
CA ALA A 308 14.45 -40.72 -31.64
C ALA A 308 15.42 -41.78 -32.22
N ASP A 309 16.17 -42.45 -31.33
CA ASP A 309 16.94 -43.66 -31.62
C ASP A 309 16.17 -44.93 -31.21
N TYR A 310 15.34 -44.82 -30.17
CA TYR A 310 14.51 -45.89 -29.63
C TYR A 310 13.04 -45.45 -29.49
N PHE A 311 12.12 -46.33 -29.89
CA PHE A 311 10.75 -46.37 -29.38
C PHE A 311 10.64 -47.55 -28.42
N VAL A 312 10.06 -47.34 -27.24
CA VAL A 312 9.94 -48.35 -26.19
C VAL A 312 8.50 -48.38 -25.68
N GLY A 313 7.86 -49.53 -25.77
CA GLY A 313 6.53 -49.76 -25.21
C GLY A 313 6.44 -51.16 -24.61
N TYR A 314 5.49 -51.36 -23.70
CA TYR A 314 5.25 -52.65 -23.04
C TYR A 314 3.75 -52.88 -22.94
N THR A 315 3.29 -54.09 -23.20
CA THR A 315 1.88 -54.51 -23.01
C THR A 315 1.61 -54.94 -21.56
N ASP A 316 2.66 -55.30 -20.81
CA ASP A 316 2.66 -55.46 -19.36
C ASP A 316 3.97 -54.92 -18.77
N ILE A 317 3.87 -53.92 -17.87
CA ILE A 317 5.02 -53.30 -17.20
C ILE A 317 5.73 -54.25 -16.21
N GLY A 318 5.11 -55.38 -15.88
CA GLY A 318 5.72 -56.49 -15.15
C GLY A 318 6.81 -57.24 -15.93
N LEU A 319 6.88 -57.06 -17.25
CA LEU A 319 7.91 -57.66 -18.11
C LEU A 319 9.21 -56.82 -18.18
N VAL A 320 9.20 -55.58 -17.67
CA VAL A 320 10.35 -54.67 -17.76
C VAL A 320 11.45 -55.10 -16.78
N LYS A 321 12.58 -55.55 -17.34
CA LYS A 321 13.70 -56.14 -16.59
C LYS A 321 14.65 -55.11 -15.97
N ASP A 322 14.79 -53.91 -16.55
CA ASP A 322 15.71 -52.88 -16.08
C ASP A 322 14.98 -51.70 -15.39
N SER A 323 15.60 -51.17 -14.34
CA SER A 323 15.03 -50.12 -13.49
C SER A 323 14.78 -48.80 -14.21
N ASN A 324 15.56 -48.50 -15.24
CA ASN A 324 15.57 -47.18 -15.86
C ASN A 324 14.45 -47.07 -16.90
N THR A 325 14.35 -48.06 -17.79
CA THR A 325 13.19 -48.23 -18.68
C THR A 325 11.91 -48.33 -17.87
N LYS A 326 11.92 -49.08 -16.75
CA LYS A 326 10.74 -49.18 -15.88
C LYS A 326 10.32 -47.83 -15.31
N SER A 327 11.26 -47.05 -14.77
CA SER A 327 10.95 -45.71 -14.25
C SER A 327 10.40 -44.77 -15.34
N TRP A 328 10.92 -44.83 -16.57
CA TRP A 328 10.41 -44.03 -17.69
C TRP A 328 9.02 -44.48 -18.18
N LEU A 329 8.73 -45.78 -18.17
CA LEU A 329 7.40 -46.30 -18.48
C LEU A 329 6.40 -46.00 -17.35
N GLU A 330 6.81 -46.05 -16.09
CA GLU A 330 5.99 -45.64 -14.95
C GLU A 330 5.64 -44.14 -15.01
N LYS A 331 6.52 -43.29 -15.53
CA LYS A 331 6.18 -41.89 -15.87
C LYS A 331 5.20 -41.82 -17.05
N ALA A 332 5.42 -42.57 -18.13
CA ALA A 332 4.50 -42.59 -19.27
C ALA A 332 3.09 -43.04 -18.87
N GLU A 333 2.94 -44.02 -17.97
CA GLU A 333 1.65 -44.43 -17.38
C GLU A 333 0.99 -43.36 -16.50
N GLN A 334 1.78 -42.53 -15.82
CA GLN A 334 1.29 -41.41 -15.00
C GLN A 334 0.96 -40.16 -15.83
N SER A 335 1.50 -40.06 -17.04
CA SER A 335 1.29 -38.96 -17.97
C SER A 335 -0.14 -38.94 -18.54
N SER A 336 -0.68 -37.75 -18.82
CA SER A 336 -2.02 -37.61 -19.42
C SER A 336 -2.10 -38.01 -20.90
N SER A 337 -0.96 -38.17 -21.57
CA SER A 337 -0.88 -38.58 -22.99
C SER A 337 -0.49 -40.04 -23.17
N GLY A 338 -0.02 -40.72 -22.11
CA GLY A 338 0.56 -42.06 -22.19
C GLY A 338 1.96 -42.10 -22.83
N ILE A 339 2.69 -40.98 -22.90
CA ILE A 339 3.93 -40.86 -23.68
C ILE A 339 4.95 -39.93 -23.00
N GLU A 340 6.17 -40.42 -22.79
CA GLU A 340 7.31 -39.63 -22.31
C GLU A 340 8.46 -39.64 -23.34
N ILE A 341 9.31 -38.60 -23.32
CA ILE A 341 10.50 -38.51 -24.18
C ILE A 341 11.73 -38.19 -23.34
N SER A 342 12.80 -38.95 -23.56
CA SER A 342 14.12 -38.70 -22.97
C SER A 342 15.10 -38.32 -24.08
N GLU A 343 15.66 -37.11 -24.00
CA GLU A 343 16.65 -36.58 -24.95
C GLU A 343 18.06 -36.66 -24.36
N GLY A 344 19.02 -37.20 -25.13
CA GLY A 344 20.38 -37.43 -24.63
C GLY A 344 21.34 -37.96 -25.70
N PRO A 345 22.46 -38.61 -25.30
CA PRO A 345 23.39 -39.25 -26.23
C PRO A 345 22.74 -40.36 -27.08
N THR A 346 21.70 -40.99 -26.54
CA THR A 346 20.68 -41.76 -27.25
C THR A 346 19.32 -41.23 -26.81
N SER A 347 18.39 -41.06 -27.76
CA SER A 347 17.06 -40.50 -27.47
C SER A 347 15.97 -41.56 -27.54
N TYR A 348 15.01 -41.49 -26.60
CA TYR A 348 13.97 -42.49 -26.39
C TYR A 348 12.58 -41.87 -26.39
N VAL A 349 11.61 -42.53 -27.03
CA VAL A 349 10.18 -42.32 -26.85
C VAL A 349 9.63 -43.51 -26.05
N PHE A 350 9.06 -43.26 -24.88
CA PHE A 350 8.45 -44.27 -24.02
C PHE A 350 6.92 -44.16 -24.12
N ALA A 351 6.23 -45.28 -24.36
CA ALA A 351 4.77 -45.34 -24.43
C ALA A 351 4.20 -46.24 -23.33
N SER A 352 3.09 -45.83 -22.72
CA SER A 352 2.29 -46.63 -21.80
C SER A 352 1.76 -47.91 -22.45
N THR A 353 1.26 -48.84 -21.63
CA THR A 353 0.49 -50.02 -22.06
C THR A 353 -0.68 -49.65 -22.98
N SER A 354 -1.38 -48.56 -22.66
CA SER A 354 -2.48 -48.03 -23.49
C SER A 354 -2.02 -47.47 -24.84
N MET A 355 -0.89 -46.76 -24.90
CA MET A 355 -0.42 -46.09 -26.13
C MET A 355 0.52 -46.95 -26.99
N THR A 356 1.15 -47.99 -26.42
CA THR A 356 2.10 -48.88 -27.11
C THR A 356 1.51 -49.45 -28.40
N THR A 357 0.26 -49.90 -28.36
CA THR A 357 -0.42 -50.50 -29.53
C THR A 357 -0.73 -49.48 -30.63
N GLU A 358 -0.95 -48.21 -30.29
CA GLU A 358 -1.27 -47.14 -31.25
C GLU A 358 0.00 -46.51 -31.86
N LEU A 359 1.07 -46.41 -31.09
CA LEU A 359 2.34 -45.82 -31.54
C LEU A 359 3.30 -46.80 -32.20
N GLN A 360 3.23 -48.12 -31.94
CA GLN A 360 4.11 -49.10 -32.59
C GLN A 360 4.06 -49.00 -34.13
N ASP A 361 2.86 -48.94 -34.73
CA ASP A 361 2.69 -48.93 -36.19
C ASP A 361 3.03 -47.56 -36.77
N THR A 362 2.81 -46.51 -35.98
CA THR A 362 3.24 -45.15 -36.26
C THR A 362 4.78 -45.05 -36.32
N ALA A 363 5.49 -45.66 -35.36
CA ALA A 363 6.95 -45.74 -35.34
C ALA A 363 7.51 -46.62 -36.47
N ARG A 364 6.82 -47.72 -36.82
CA ARG A 364 7.16 -48.56 -37.99
C ARG A 364 7.04 -47.76 -39.31
N GLN A 365 6.07 -46.86 -39.44
CA GLN A 365 5.87 -46.04 -40.65
C GLN A 365 6.94 -44.96 -40.86
N PHE A 366 7.27 -44.16 -39.84
CA PHE A 366 8.23 -43.05 -39.99
C PHE A 366 9.69 -43.47 -40.22
N ARG A 367 9.98 -44.78 -40.14
CA ARG A 367 11.26 -45.35 -40.59
C ARG A 367 11.65 -44.92 -42.01
N GLN A 368 10.67 -44.80 -42.91
CA GLN A 368 10.92 -44.67 -44.35
C GLN A 368 11.44 -43.30 -44.81
N SER A 369 11.20 -42.22 -44.07
CA SER A 369 11.55 -40.86 -44.50
C SER A 369 13.01 -40.48 -44.26
N CYS A 370 13.63 -40.93 -43.16
CA CYS A 370 15.00 -40.52 -42.80
C CYS A 370 15.90 -41.55 -42.11
N TYR A 371 15.41 -42.74 -41.73
CA TYR A 371 16.24 -43.77 -41.08
C TYR A 371 17.08 -44.59 -42.09
N ASN A 372 17.59 -43.91 -43.11
CA ASN A 372 18.61 -44.41 -44.05
C ASN A 372 20.04 -44.18 -43.51
N THR A 373 20.21 -43.32 -42.49
CA THR A 373 21.51 -42.98 -41.86
C THR A 373 21.56 -43.27 -40.35
N LYS A 374 20.44 -43.08 -39.63
CA LYS A 374 20.21 -43.58 -38.26
C LYS A 374 19.39 -44.88 -38.29
N LYS A 375 19.39 -45.64 -37.19
CA LYS A 375 18.49 -46.79 -36.98
C LYS A 375 17.51 -46.48 -35.85
N LEU A 376 16.21 -46.56 -36.13
CA LEU A 376 15.19 -46.67 -35.08
C LEU A 376 15.12 -48.12 -34.60
N TYR A 377 15.17 -48.31 -33.29
CA TYR A 377 14.88 -49.58 -32.62
C TYR A 377 13.48 -49.51 -32.00
N VAL A 378 12.66 -50.54 -32.23
CA VAL A 378 11.31 -50.64 -31.68
C VAL A 378 11.31 -51.77 -30.65
N THR A 379 11.34 -51.41 -29.37
CA THR A 379 11.28 -52.37 -28.26
C THR A 379 9.82 -52.53 -27.82
N ILE A 380 9.31 -53.76 -27.86
CA ILE A 380 7.96 -54.13 -27.41
C ILE A 380 8.07 -55.42 -26.58
N ASP A 381 7.75 -55.31 -25.29
CA ASP A 381 7.87 -56.42 -24.33
C ASP A 381 9.30 -57.00 -24.29
N ASP A 382 9.41 -58.32 -24.46
CA ASP A 382 10.65 -59.08 -24.54
C ASP A 382 11.34 -58.99 -25.93
N TRP A 383 10.92 -58.10 -26.83
CA TRP A 383 11.35 -58.09 -28.23
C TRP A 383 11.91 -56.74 -28.70
N ILE A 384 13.03 -56.79 -29.41
CA ILE A 384 13.53 -55.68 -30.24
C ILE A 384 13.24 -56.00 -31.70
N GLU A 385 12.57 -55.08 -32.39
CA GLU A 385 12.36 -55.07 -33.83
C GLU A 385 13.19 -53.97 -34.50
N THR A 386 13.93 -54.32 -35.56
CA THR A 386 14.57 -53.33 -36.44
C THR A 386 14.71 -53.87 -37.87
N GLU A 387 14.26 -53.09 -38.84
CA GLU A 387 14.36 -53.41 -40.27
C GLU A 387 15.63 -52.79 -40.87
N TYR A 388 16.68 -53.60 -41.05
CA TYR A 388 17.93 -53.15 -41.67
C TYR A 388 18.66 -54.30 -42.37
N PRO A 389 18.86 -54.27 -43.70
CA PRO A 389 18.42 -53.22 -44.63
C PRO A 389 16.88 -53.15 -44.79
N ALA A 390 16.39 -52.10 -45.46
CA ALA A 390 14.97 -51.91 -45.74
C ALA A 390 14.36 -53.14 -46.45
N GLY A 391 13.14 -53.54 -46.06
CA GLY A 391 12.47 -54.75 -46.53
C GLY A 391 12.76 -56.02 -45.73
N GLN A 392 13.63 -55.99 -44.72
CA GLN A 392 13.95 -57.15 -43.88
C GLN A 392 13.89 -56.84 -42.37
N TRP A 393 12.74 -57.16 -41.76
CA TRP A 393 12.51 -57.03 -40.31
C TRP A 393 13.29 -58.08 -39.53
N THR A 394 14.31 -57.63 -38.79
CA THR A 394 15.01 -58.45 -37.80
C THR A 394 14.31 -58.28 -36.45
N ARG A 395 13.74 -59.36 -35.92
CA ARG A 395 13.12 -59.41 -34.58
C ARG A 395 13.93 -60.33 -33.68
N VAL A 396 14.38 -59.82 -32.54
CA VAL A 396 15.26 -60.51 -31.58
C VAL A 396 14.58 -60.51 -30.21
N LYS A 397 14.67 -61.64 -29.48
CA LYS A 397 14.18 -61.72 -28.10
C LYS A 397 15.30 -61.32 -27.11
N GLN A 398 14.95 -60.56 -26.07
CA GLN A 398 15.81 -60.14 -24.94
C GLN A 398 15.75 -61.11 -23.75
#